data_AF-A0AAD6FVZ8-F1
#
_entry.id   AF-A0AAD6FVZ8-F1
#
_cell.length_a   1.000
_cell.length_b   1.000
_cell.length_c   1.000
_cell.angle_alpha   90.00
_cell.angle_beta   90.00
_cell.angle_gamma   90.00
#
_symmetry.space_group_name_H-M   'P 1'
#
loop_
_entity.id
_entity.type
_entity.pdbx_description
1 polymer ?
#
loop_
_entity_poly.entity_id
_entity_poly.type
_entity_poly.pdbx_seq_one_letter_code
_entity_poly.pdbx_strand_id
1 'polypeptide(L)' 'MITRTGRLLVRTGRVHLGEKVLRDAVQAHSTSHEAWSGLGEALQSRGSSQAPDCFLTALELEASCPIRPFTIIPREL' A
#
# COMPACT_ATOMS: atom_id res chain seq x y z
N MET A 1 -5.06 -2.78 -9.01
CA MET A 1 -4.19 -3.44 -10.02
C MET A 1 -2.70 -3.15 -9.78
N ILE A 2 -2.30 -1.91 -9.53
CA ILE A 2 -0.88 -1.49 -9.37
C ILE A 2 -0.20 -2.13 -8.13
N THR A 3 -0.97 -2.33 -7.05
CA THR A 3 -0.52 -3.01 -5.82
C THR A 3 -0.11 -4.46 -6.04
N ARG A 4 -0.91 -5.22 -6.82
CA ARG A 4 -0.59 -6.63 -7.18
C ARG A 4 0.68 -6.73 -8.03
N THR A 5 0.85 -5.83 -9.01
CA THR A 5 2.05 -5.80 -9.85
C THR A 5 3.29 -5.44 -9.04
N GLY A 6 3.20 -4.48 -8.11
CA GLY A 6 4.29 -4.13 -7.19
C GLY A 6 4.73 -5.32 -6.33
N ARG A 7 3.77 -6.07 -5.78
CA ARG A 7 4.04 -7.27 -4.97
C ARG A 7 4.70 -8.41 -5.78
N LEU A 8 4.26 -8.60 -7.02
CA LEU A 8 4.90 -9.54 -7.95
C LEU A 8 6.35 -9.15 -8.25
N LEU A 9 6.63 -7.86 -8.48
CA LEU A 9 7.99 -7.37 -8.71
C LEU A 9 8.90 -7.65 -7.51
N VAL A 10 8.43 -7.42 -6.28
CA VAL A 10 9.16 -7.76 -5.05
C VAL A 10 9.47 -9.26 -5.00
N ARG A 11 8.48 -10.12 -5.23
CA ARG A 11 8.64 -11.58 -5.22
C ARG A 11 9.58 -12.11 -6.31
N THR A 12 9.64 -11.44 -7.46
CA THR A 12 10.58 -11.79 -8.55
C THR A 12 12.01 -11.28 -8.32
N GLY A 13 12.32 -10.75 -7.13
CA GLY A 13 13.64 -10.25 -6.76
C GLY A 13 13.92 -8.81 -7.20
N ARG A 14 12.98 -8.16 -7.90
CA ARG A 14 13.08 -6.74 -8.32
C ARG A 14 12.55 -5.81 -7.24
N VAL A 15 13.07 -5.96 -6.03
CA VAL A 15 12.54 -5.30 -4.82
C VAL A 15 12.55 -3.77 -4.94
N HIS A 16 13.61 -3.17 -5.50
CA HIS A 16 13.70 -1.72 -5.71
C HIS A 16 12.62 -1.16 -6.66
N LEU A 17 12.30 -1.90 -7.72
CA LEU A 17 11.30 -1.52 -8.71
C LEU A 17 9.90 -1.71 -8.15
N GLY A 18 9.67 -2.83 -7.44
CA GLY A 18 8.42 -3.07 -6.72
C GLY A 18 8.15 -2.01 -5.66
N GLU A 19 9.15 -1.63 -4.87
CA GLU A 19 9.05 -0.56 -3.87
C GLU A 19 8.65 0.77 -4.52
N LYS A 20 9.27 1.15 -5.66
CA LYS A 20 8.92 2.38 -6.37
C LYS A 20 7.46 2.36 -6.84
N VAL A 21 7.04 1.26 -7.47
CA VAL A 21 5.65 1.07 -7.94
C VAL A 21 4.65 1.11 -6.79
N LEU A 22 5.00 0.51 -5.64
CA LEU A 22 4.16 0.52 -4.44
C LEU A 22 4.10 1.90 -3.80
N ARG A 23 5.22 2.64 -3.78
CA ARG A 23 5.28 4.00 -3.27
C ARG A 23 4.47 4.96 -4.14
N ASP A 24 4.51 4.80 -5.47
CA ASP A 24 3.65 5.53 -6.40
C ASP A 24 2.17 5.17 -6.18
N ALA A 25 1.86 3.89 -5.90
CA ALA A 25 0.49 3.47 -5.58
C ALA A 25 -0.03 4.06 -4.26
N VAL A 26 0.82 4.14 -3.23
CA VAL A 26 0.50 4.80 -1.95
C VAL A 26 0.31 6.31 -2.13
N GLN A 27 1.11 6.96 -2.98
CA GLN A 27 0.93 8.37 -3.33
C GLN A 27 -0.41 8.62 -4.04
N ALA A 28 -0.78 7.76 -4.98
CA ALA A 28 -2.04 7.87 -5.69
C ALA A 28 -3.27 7.53 -4.82
N HIS A 29 -3.14 6.54 -3.93
CA HIS A 29 -4.21 6.04 -3.08
C HIS A 29 -3.70 5.80 -1.65
N SER A 30 -3.52 6.88 -0.90
CA SER A 30 -2.95 6.85 0.45
C SER A 30 -3.81 6.10 1.47
N THR A 31 -5.10 5.93 1.19
CA THR A 31 -6.06 5.22 2.04
C THR A 31 -6.16 3.72 1.74
N SER A 32 -5.35 3.19 0.82
CA SER A 32 -5.38 1.77 0.47
C SER A 32 -4.48 0.94 1.38
N HIS A 33 -5.07 0.16 2.28
CA HIS A 33 -4.34 -0.77 3.14
C HIS A 33 -3.50 -1.79 2.34
N GLU A 34 -4.00 -2.25 1.18
CA GLU A 34 -3.27 -3.18 0.30
C GLU A 34 -1.95 -2.59 -0.23
N ALA A 35 -1.93 -1.29 -0.50
CA ALA A 35 -0.74 -0.59 -1.01
C ALA A 35 0.33 -0.46 0.08
N TRP A 36 -0.06 -0.05 1.28
CA TRP A 36 0.81 0.01 2.45
C TRP A 36 1.35 -1.37 2.85
N SER A 37 0.51 -2.41 2.84
CA SER A 37 0.96 -3.79 3.08
C SER A 37 1.97 -4.27 2.03
N GLY A 38 1.74 -3.97 0.75
CA GLY A 38 2.71 -4.30 -0.30
C GLY A 38 4.04 -3.56 -0.12
N LEU A 39 4.00 -2.28 0.26
CA LEU A 39 5.18 -1.48 0.57
C LEU A 39 5.95 -2.05 1.77
N GLY A 40 5.24 -2.49 2.82
CA GLY A 40 5.81 -3.17 3.98
C GLY A 40 6.55 -4.46 3.61
N GLU A 41 5.99 -5.31 2.74
CA GLU A 41 6.68 -6.51 2.22
C GLU A 41 7.95 -6.15 1.45
N ALA A 42 7.91 -5.10 0.61
CA ALA A 42 9.09 -4.64 -0.14
C ALA A 42 10.21 -4.16 0.80
N LEU A 43 9.85 -3.38 1.82
CA LEU A 43 10.78 -2.85 2.82
C LEU A 43 11.33 -3.95 3.73
N GLN A 44 10.50 -4.94 4.10
CA GLN A 44 10.92 -6.10 4.87
C GLN A 44 11.93 -6.93 4.09
N SER A 45 11.69 -7.16 2.79
CA SER A 45 12.64 -7.85 1.92
C SER A 45 13.98 -7.11 1.76
N ARG A 46 14.01 -5.79 2.01
CA ARG A 46 15.24 -4.99 2.06
C ARG A 46 15.88 -4.93 3.45
N GLY A 47 15.24 -5.48 4.48
CA GLY A 47 15.69 -5.35 5.87
C GLY A 47 15.58 -3.91 6.41
N SER A 48 14.67 -3.10 5.87
CA SER A 48 14.46 -1.74 6.36
C SER A 48 13.64 -1.73 7.65
N SER A 49 14.06 -0.92 8.63
CA SER A 49 13.36 -0.72 9.90
C SER A 49 11.98 -0.07 9.76
N GLN A 50 11.67 0.51 8.59
CA GLN A 50 10.38 1.16 8.30
C GLN A 50 9.30 0.16 7.86
N ALA A 51 9.64 -1.12 7.65
CA ALA A 51 8.67 -2.15 7.29
C ALA A 51 7.51 -2.29 8.31
N PRO A 52 7.75 -2.42 9.63
CA PRO A 52 6.67 -2.50 10.62
C PRO A 52 5.78 -1.26 10.64
N ASP A 53 6.33 -0.05 10.47
CA ASP A 53 5.54 1.19 10.40
C ASP A 53 4.55 1.17 9.22
N CYS A 54 4.98 0.62 8.07
CA CYS A 54 4.12 0.45 6.90
C CYS A 54 3.02 -0.60 7.12
N PHE A 55 3.26 -1.61 7.93
CA PHE A 55 2.22 -2.58 8.30
C PHE A 55 1.23 -2.01 9.31
N LEU A 56 1.69 -1.23 10.28
CA LEU A 56 0.82 -0.55 11.25
C LEU A 56 -0.13 0.41 10.54
N THR A 57 0.38 1.24 9.63
CA THR A 57 -0.46 2.13 8.82
C THR A 57 -1.46 1.36 7.96
N ALA A 58 -1.09 0.21 7.39
CA ALA A 58 -2.03 -0.64 6.67
C ALA A 58 -3.17 -1.14 7.58
N LEU A 59 -2.84 -1.59 8.80
CA LEU A 59 -3.82 -2.07 9.78
C LEU A 59 -4.74 -0.94 10.27
N GLU A 60 -4.20 0.25 10.52
CA GLU A 60 -4.99 1.42 10.91
C GLU A 60 -5.98 1.83 9.81
N LEU A 61 -5.55 1.75 8.54
CA LEU A 61 -6.41 2.02 7.38
C LEU A 61 -7.48 0.94 7.19
N GLU A 62 -7.17 -0.32 7.49
CA GLU A 62 -8.15 -1.41 7.47
C GLU A 62 -9.18 -1.24 8.59
N ALA A 63 -8.73 -0.93 9.81
CA ALA A 63 -9.60 -0.71 10.96
C ALA A 63 -10.51 0.52 10.81
N SER A 64 -10.03 1.55 10.11
CA SER A 64 -10.81 2.74 9.77
C SER A 64 -11.56 2.63 8.43
N CYS A 65 -11.48 1.48 7.74
CA CYS A 65 -12.11 1.28 6.45
C CYS A 65 -13.64 1.24 6.63
N PRO A 66 -14.38 2.19 6.04
CA PRO A 66 -15.83 2.15 6.11
C PRO A 66 -16.38 0.98 5.29
N ILE A 67 -17.50 0.39 5.73
CA ILE A 67 -18.19 -0.70 5.01
C ILE A 67 -18.49 -0.32 3.55
N ARG A 68 -18.65 0.99 3.27
CA ARG A 68 -18.72 1.56 1.93
C ARG A 68 -17.79 2.77 1.83
N PRO A 69 -17.07 2.96 0.71
CA PRO A 69 -16.20 4.12 0.55
C PRO A 69 -16.98 5.43 0.68
N PHE A 70 -16.40 6.40 1.39
CA PHE A 70 -17.01 7.73 1.60
C PHE A 70 -17.28 8.49 0.30
N THR A 71 -16.66 8.07 -0.82
CA THR A 71 -16.90 8.62 -2.17
C THR A 71 -18.27 8.27 -2.74
N ILE A 72 -19.06 7.43 -2.06
CA ILE A 72 -20.39 7.03 -2.52
C ILE A 72 -21.45 8.11 -2.31
N ILE A 73 -21.17 9.11 -1.46
CA ILE A 73 -22.01 10.30 -1.31
C ILE A 73 -21.49 11.31 -2.33
N PRO A 74 -22.26 11.61 -3.41
CA PRO A 74 -21.84 12.63 -4.36
C PRO A 74 -21.75 13.97 -3.63
N ARG A 75 -20.58 14.61 -3.73
CA ARG A 75 -20.45 16.03 -3.40
C ARG A 75 -21.03 16.82 -4.57
N GLU A 76 -22.33 17.06 -4.55
CA GLU A 76 -22.92 18.08 -5.41
C GLU A 76 -22.52 19.46 -4.86
N LEU A 77 -22.02 20.32 -5.75
CA LEU A 77 -21.70 21.73 -5.50
C LEU A 77 -22.92 22.58 -5.82
#